data_AF-A0A2D6TZF4-F1
#
_entry.id   AF-A0A2D6TZF4-F1
#
_cell.length_a   1.000
_cell.length_b   1.000
_cell.length_c   1.000
_cell.angle_alpha   90.00
_cell.angle_beta   90.00
_cell.angle_gamma   90.00
#
_symmetry.space_group_name_H-M   'P 1'
#
loop_
_entity.id
_entity.type
_entity.pdbx_description
1 polymer ?
#
loop_
_entity_poly.entity_id
_entity_poly.type
_entity_poly.pdbx_seq_one_letter_code
_entity_poly.pdbx_strand_id
1 'polypeptide(L)'
;MKKDKQIKSDRWEINYKALPKTVAKKLETIKKTVFKFKKPNLSFIHLVLFSSLLIAGTAAFFSIFGLSALFAGAYYSVIFMAGSLELGKLVTASLLYRKWESFNILFRSYYLTAVLTLVVITSIGIYGYLSAAYQKSSLELNKYMQTKEFVEEQISTLTQDRTYLKKELAQVVESYPENYITAKRQAREQYNPQIQGVSKSINQLKERLYNIDSQLLDTNIDVGPIVFVARTLDLDIDYTVNLLILILICVFDPLAVMLIIGYTKLMMEKNEQEENKKEDE
;
A
#
# COMPACT_ATOMS: atom_id res chain seq x y z
N MET A 1 22.30 -52.54 26.78
CA MET A 1 23.12 -52.42 25.56
C MET A 1 22.16 -52.42 24.37
N LYS A 2 22.18 -51.35 23.54
CA LYS A 2 21.33 -51.03 22.36
C LYS A 2 19.85 -50.73 22.66
N LYS A 3 19.39 -49.47 22.80
CA LYS A 3 19.22 -48.33 21.86
C LYS A 3 18.21 -48.56 20.71
N ASP A 4 17.23 -47.66 20.69
CA ASP A 4 16.50 -47.06 19.56
C ASP A 4 15.43 -47.89 18.82
N LYS A 5 14.17 -47.40 18.85
CA LYS A 5 13.72 -46.42 17.84
C LYS A 5 12.35 -45.83 18.17
N GLN A 6 12.31 -44.51 18.04
CA GLN A 6 11.20 -43.60 18.21
C GLN A 6 9.98 -43.98 17.37
N ILE A 7 8.81 -43.83 17.99
CA ILE A 7 7.50 -43.86 17.35
C ILE A 7 7.42 -42.61 16.46
N LYS A 8 7.45 -42.82 15.14
CA LYS A 8 7.26 -41.79 14.11
C LYS A 8 5.84 -41.23 14.18
N SER A 9 5.77 -39.91 14.09
CA SER A 9 4.57 -39.10 13.96
C SER A 9 3.98 -39.18 12.56
N ASP A 10 2.69 -39.47 12.43
CA ASP A 10 1.90 -39.08 11.25
C ASP A 10 0.40 -39.01 11.62
N ARG A 11 -0.07 -37.82 12.02
CA ARG A 11 -1.48 -37.59 12.41
C ARG A 11 -2.41 -37.31 11.20
N TRP A 12 -1.94 -37.61 9.99
CA TRP A 12 -2.71 -37.58 8.73
C TRP A 12 -2.38 -38.77 7.80
N GLU A 13 -1.81 -39.85 8.32
CA GLU A 13 -1.76 -41.11 7.58
C GLU A 13 -3.17 -41.72 7.58
N ILE A 14 -3.90 -41.56 6.48
CA ILE A 14 -4.99 -42.48 6.14
C ILE A 14 -4.37 -43.87 6.25
N ASN A 15 -4.83 -44.71 7.18
CA ASN A 15 -4.27 -46.04 7.39
C ASN A 15 -4.54 -46.89 6.15
N TYR A 16 -3.62 -46.87 5.18
CA TYR A 16 -3.73 -47.59 3.91
C TYR A 16 -3.81 -49.11 4.10
N LYS A 17 -3.43 -49.63 5.28
CA LYS A 17 -3.60 -51.05 5.64
C LYS A 17 -5.04 -51.40 6.00
N ALA A 18 -5.89 -50.42 6.34
CA ALA A 18 -7.32 -50.61 6.60
C ALA A 18 -8.18 -50.53 5.32
N LEU A 19 -7.59 -50.15 4.18
CA LEU A 19 -8.26 -50.07 2.90
C LEU A 19 -8.12 -51.41 2.13
N PRO A 20 -9.16 -51.83 1.38
CA PRO A 20 -9.04 -52.98 0.49
C PRO A 20 -7.87 -52.79 -0.47
N LYS A 21 -7.05 -53.83 -0.69
CA LYS A 21 -5.79 -53.76 -1.49
C LYS A 21 -6.01 -53.16 -2.89
N THR A 22 -7.20 -53.35 -3.46
CA THR A 22 -7.63 -52.77 -4.74
C THR A 22 -7.77 -51.25 -4.68
N VAL A 23 -8.31 -50.72 -3.59
CA VAL A 23 -8.51 -49.27 -3.38
C VAL A 23 -7.19 -48.59 -3.05
N ALA A 24 -6.34 -49.21 -2.22
CA ALA A 24 -5.00 -48.69 -1.91
C ALA A 24 -4.13 -48.58 -3.17
N LYS A 25 -4.12 -49.61 -4.02
CA LYS A 25 -3.37 -49.60 -5.29
C LYS A 25 -3.91 -48.55 -6.26
N LYS A 26 -5.23 -48.38 -6.34
CA LYS A 26 -5.86 -47.36 -7.19
C LYS A 26 -5.57 -45.94 -6.69
N LEU A 27 -5.60 -45.71 -5.38
CA LEU A 27 -5.20 -44.45 -4.73
C LEU A 27 -3.73 -44.11 -4.97
N GLU A 28 -2.84 -45.11 -4.87
CA GLU A 28 -1.41 -44.92 -5.13
C GLU A 28 -1.14 -44.59 -6.61
N THR A 29 -1.89 -45.22 -7.51
CA THR A 29 -1.85 -44.92 -8.95
C THR A 29 -2.40 -43.51 -9.22
N ILE A 30 -3.52 -43.13 -8.61
CA ILE A 30 -4.10 -41.78 -8.71
C ILE A 30 -3.14 -40.74 -8.14
N LYS A 31 -2.50 -41.00 -7.00
CA LYS A 31 -1.49 -40.10 -6.41
C LYS A 31 -0.29 -39.91 -7.35
N LYS A 32 0.22 -40.99 -7.95
CA LYS A 32 1.32 -40.93 -8.94
C LYS A 32 0.92 -40.23 -10.24
N THR A 33 -0.33 -40.33 -10.66
CA THR A 33 -0.82 -39.71 -11.91
C THR A 33 -1.22 -38.24 -11.71
N VAL A 34 -1.87 -37.90 -10.59
CA VAL A 34 -2.38 -36.55 -10.27
C VAL A 34 -1.28 -35.65 -9.71
N PHE A 35 -0.37 -36.19 -8.87
CA PHE A 35 0.75 -35.43 -8.30
C PHE A 35 2.08 -35.74 -9.00
N LYS A 36 2.08 -35.75 -10.34
CA LYS A 36 3.32 -35.72 -11.12
C LYS A 36 3.90 -34.30 -11.09
N PHE A 37 4.46 -33.89 -9.94
CA PHE A 37 5.30 -32.69 -9.92
C PHE A 37 6.50 -32.95 -10.83
N LYS A 38 6.54 -32.25 -11.96
CA LYS A 38 7.68 -32.26 -12.87
C LYS A 38 8.91 -31.86 -12.05
N LYS A 39 9.98 -32.67 -12.13
CA LYS A 39 11.23 -32.44 -11.42
C LYS A 39 11.62 -30.96 -11.57
N PRO A 40 11.85 -30.21 -10.47
CA PRO A 40 12.19 -28.81 -10.57
C PRO A 40 13.52 -28.68 -11.32
N ASN A 41 13.50 -27.99 -12.44
CA ASN A 41 14.72 -27.68 -13.18
C ASN A 41 15.59 -26.76 -12.33
N LEU A 42 16.92 -26.86 -12.48
CA LEU A 42 17.86 -25.99 -11.76
C LEU A 42 17.54 -24.50 -11.96
N SER A 43 17.10 -24.13 -13.17
CA SER A 43 16.64 -22.78 -13.50
C SER A 43 15.44 -22.32 -12.66
N PHE A 44 14.51 -23.23 -12.35
CA PHE A 44 13.35 -22.91 -11.52
C PHE A 44 13.75 -22.61 -10.08
N ILE A 45 14.71 -23.37 -9.51
CA ILE A 45 15.22 -23.14 -8.16
C ILE A 45 15.86 -21.75 -8.03
N HIS A 46 16.68 -21.35 -9.02
CA HIS A 46 17.27 -20.01 -9.05
C HIS A 46 16.22 -18.91 -9.23
N LEU A 47 15.17 -19.16 -10.01
CA LEU A 47 14.06 -18.23 -10.17
C LEU A 47 13.31 -18.01 -8.85
N VAL A 48 13.04 -19.06 -8.08
CA VAL A 48 12.43 -18.97 -6.75
C VAL A 48 13.30 -18.14 -5.81
N LEU A 49 14.62 -18.37 -5.78
CA LEU A 49 15.55 -17.58 -4.96
C LEU A 49 15.56 -16.11 -5.38
N PHE A 50 15.67 -15.85 -6.68
CA PHE A 50 15.70 -14.50 -7.22
C PHE A 50 14.41 -13.73 -6.92
N SER A 51 13.26 -14.38 -7.11
CA SER A 51 11.96 -13.81 -6.77
C SER A 51 11.84 -13.52 -5.27
N SER A 52 12.27 -14.45 -4.41
CA SER A 52 12.29 -14.25 -2.95
C SER A 52 13.16 -13.06 -2.56
N LEU A 53 14.37 -12.93 -3.12
CA LEU A 53 15.28 -11.83 -2.84
C LEU A 53 14.75 -10.49 -3.34
N LEU A 54 14.09 -10.44 -4.51
CA LEU A 54 13.49 -9.21 -5.02
C LEU A 54 12.34 -8.74 -4.13
N ILE A 55 11.41 -9.64 -3.79
CA ILE A 55 10.25 -9.30 -2.94
C ILE A 55 10.74 -8.90 -1.53
N ALA A 56 11.67 -9.67 -0.95
CA ALA A 56 12.23 -9.33 0.35
C ALA A 56 13.05 -8.03 0.30
N GLY A 57 13.78 -7.77 -0.78
CA GLY A 57 14.58 -6.56 -0.96
C GLY A 57 13.73 -5.30 -1.05
N THR A 58 12.62 -5.35 -1.79
CA THR A 58 11.67 -4.21 -1.85
C THR A 58 10.95 -4.01 -0.53
N ALA A 59 10.50 -5.10 0.12
CA ALA A 59 9.89 -5.04 1.44
C ALA A 59 10.86 -4.46 2.49
N ALA A 60 12.11 -4.92 2.49
CA ALA A 60 13.16 -4.40 3.37
C ALA A 60 13.43 -2.92 3.10
N PHE A 61 13.52 -2.50 1.83
CA PHE A 61 13.69 -1.09 1.49
C PHE A 61 12.57 -0.23 2.10
N PHE A 62 11.31 -0.52 1.81
CA PHE A 62 10.18 0.25 2.35
C PHE A 62 10.11 0.19 3.88
N SER A 63 10.34 -0.98 4.46
CA SER A 63 10.37 -1.20 5.90
C SER A 63 11.43 -0.34 6.60
N ILE A 64 12.67 -0.40 6.12
CA ILE A 64 13.81 0.31 6.70
C ILE A 64 13.61 1.82 6.67
N PHE A 65 13.18 2.37 5.52
CA PHE A 65 12.94 3.81 5.39
C PHE A 65 11.69 4.27 6.15
N GLY A 66 10.65 3.44 6.23
CA GLY A 66 9.47 3.75 7.02
C GLY A 66 9.73 3.74 8.52
N LEU A 67 10.49 2.75 9.01
CA LEU A 67 10.87 2.67 10.42
C LEU A 67 11.85 3.79 10.80
N SER A 68 12.81 4.13 9.94
CA SER A 68 13.76 5.22 10.20
C SER A 68 13.09 6.59 10.26
N ALA A 69 11.99 6.80 9.50
CA ALA A 69 11.19 8.00 9.57
C ALA A 69 10.49 8.20 10.94
N LEU A 70 10.15 7.11 11.64
CA LEU A 70 9.56 7.18 13.00
C LEU A 70 10.56 7.66 14.06
N PHE A 71 11.85 7.49 13.81
CA PHE A 71 12.93 7.80 14.75
C PHE A 71 13.92 8.80 14.14
N ALA A 72 13.42 9.99 13.78
CA ALA A 72 14.19 11.03 13.11
C ALA A 72 15.51 11.40 13.82
N GLY A 73 15.56 11.31 15.16
CA GLY A 73 16.76 11.58 15.95
C GLY A 73 17.87 10.52 15.85
N ALA A 74 17.59 9.33 15.31
CA ALA A 74 18.54 8.21 15.19
C ALA A 74 18.46 7.51 13.82
N TYR A 75 18.18 8.29 12.77
CA TYR A 75 17.86 7.80 11.43
C TYR A 75 18.83 6.72 10.91
N TYR A 76 20.13 7.02 10.88
CA TYR A 76 21.14 6.08 10.37
C TYR A 76 21.27 4.82 11.24
N SER A 77 21.17 4.95 12.56
CA SER A 77 21.25 3.81 13.48
C SER A 77 20.10 2.83 13.26
N VAL A 78 18.90 3.35 13.02
CA VAL A 78 17.70 2.54 12.74
C VAL A 78 17.84 1.84 11.40
N ILE A 79 18.43 2.48 10.40
CA ILE A 79 18.68 1.84 9.09
C ILE A 79 19.56 0.60 9.23
N PHE A 80 20.69 0.71 9.94
CA PHE A 80 21.59 -0.43 10.14
C PHE A 80 20.93 -1.55 10.95
N MET A 81 20.20 -1.19 12.02
CA MET A 81 19.48 -2.16 12.84
C MET A 81 18.38 -2.86 12.03
N ALA A 82 17.50 -2.11 11.37
CA ALA A 82 16.40 -2.65 10.58
C ALA A 82 16.92 -3.52 9.42
N GLY A 83 17.99 -3.10 8.75
CA GLY A 83 18.64 -3.91 7.72
C GLY A 83 19.12 -5.28 8.24
N SER A 84 19.72 -5.31 9.44
CA SER A 84 20.12 -6.55 10.09
C SER A 84 18.92 -7.44 10.45
N LEU A 85 17.82 -6.84 10.93
CA LEU A 85 16.60 -7.56 11.30
C LEU A 85 15.90 -8.19 10.07
N GLU A 86 15.84 -7.49 8.94
CA GLU A 86 15.26 -8.01 7.69
C GLU A 86 16.06 -9.20 7.14
N LEU A 87 17.39 -9.11 7.14
CA LEU A 87 18.25 -10.24 6.76
C LEU A 87 18.13 -11.40 7.75
N GLY A 88 18.13 -11.10 9.05
CA GLY A 88 17.98 -12.06 10.13
C GLY A 88 16.68 -12.85 10.03
N LYS A 89 15.57 -12.22 9.60
CA LYS A 89 14.27 -12.87 9.38
C LYS A 89 14.36 -14.03 8.39
N LEU A 90 14.94 -13.80 7.22
CA LEU A 90 15.03 -14.82 6.15
C LEU A 90 15.97 -15.97 6.52
N VAL A 91 17.14 -15.64 7.09
CA VAL A 91 18.10 -16.65 7.57
C VAL A 91 17.47 -17.50 8.67
N THR A 92 16.76 -16.88 9.60
CA THR A 92 16.07 -17.58 10.68
C THR A 92 14.97 -18.49 10.17
N ALA A 93 14.15 -18.03 9.22
CA ALA A 93 13.10 -18.84 8.60
C ALA A 93 13.67 -20.08 7.89
N SER A 94 14.74 -19.90 7.11
CA SER A 94 15.45 -20.99 6.45
C SER A 94 16.09 -21.97 7.45
N LEU A 95 16.71 -21.45 8.52
CA LEU A 95 17.31 -22.26 9.58
C LEU A 95 16.28 -23.09 10.34
N LEU A 96 15.15 -22.47 10.71
CA LEU A 96 14.04 -23.11 11.41
C LEU A 96 13.48 -24.28 10.59
N TYR A 97 13.33 -24.10 9.27
CA TYR A 97 12.92 -25.18 8.39
C TYR A 97 13.96 -26.31 8.33
N ARG A 98 15.23 -25.97 8.09
CA ARG A 98 16.31 -26.96 7.92
C ARG A 98 16.57 -27.81 9.16
N LYS A 99 16.41 -27.23 10.35
CA LYS A 99 16.71 -27.89 11.64
C LYS A 99 15.47 -28.14 12.48
N TRP A 100 14.29 -28.16 11.87
CA TRP A 100 13.01 -28.34 12.57
C TRP A 100 13.07 -29.54 13.52
N GLU A 101 13.42 -30.73 13.03
CA GLU A 101 13.45 -31.94 13.86
C GLU A 101 14.59 -31.98 14.90
N SER A 102 15.68 -31.24 14.64
CA SER A 102 16.84 -31.22 15.53
C SER A 102 16.64 -30.31 16.75
N PHE A 103 15.74 -29.33 16.68
CA PHE A 103 15.54 -28.36 17.76
C PHE A 103 14.57 -28.88 18.82
N ASN A 104 14.86 -28.53 20.08
CA ASN A 104 13.91 -28.70 21.19
C ASN A 104 12.70 -27.78 20.98
N ILE A 105 11.55 -28.15 21.57
CA ILE A 105 10.28 -27.42 21.41
C ILE A 105 10.43 -25.92 21.73
N LEU A 106 11.22 -25.57 22.76
CA LEU A 106 11.48 -24.19 23.19
C LEU A 106 12.22 -23.37 22.12
N PHE A 107 13.19 -23.97 21.44
CA PHE A 107 13.91 -23.31 20.35
C PHE A 107 13.02 -23.12 19.14
N ARG A 108 12.20 -24.14 18.80
CA ARG A 108 11.22 -24.04 17.70
C ARG A 108 10.24 -22.91 17.96
N SER A 109 9.68 -22.83 19.17
CA SER A 109 8.73 -21.76 19.52
C SER A 109 9.40 -20.39 19.47
N TYR A 110 10.60 -20.25 20.03
CA TYR A 110 11.33 -18.97 20.00
C TYR A 110 11.55 -18.47 18.57
N TYR A 111 12.14 -19.30 17.70
CA TYR A 111 12.42 -18.90 16.32
C TYR A 111 11.14 -18.64 15.52
N LEU A 112 10.08 -19.43 15.74
CA LEU A 112 8.78 -19.19 15.11
C LEU A 112 8.22 -17.83 15.53
N THR A 113 8.20 -17.55 16.84
CA THR A 113 7.71 -16.25 17.35
C THR A 113 8.60 -15.10 16.88
N ALA A 114 9.93 -15.29 16.82
CA ALA A 114 10.86 -14.27 16.35
C ALA A 114 10.61 -13.93 14.87
N VAL A 115 10.44 -14.92 14.00
CA VAL A 115 10.12 -14.70 12.58
C VAL A 115 8.77 -13.99 12.45
N LEU A 116 7.76 -14.41 13.21
CA LEU A 116 6.42 -13.80 13.16
C LEU A 116 6.44 -12.34 13.65
N THR A 117 7.15 -12.05 14.74
CA THR A 117 7.37 -10.69 15.23
C THR A 117 8.13 -9.85 14.22
N LEU A 118 9.17 -10.39 13.58
CA LEU A 118 9.91 -9.69 12.54
C LEU A 118 9.04 -9.37 11.33
N VAL A 119 8.14 -10.27 10.92
CA VAL A 119 7.15 -10.00 9.87
C VAL A 119 6.22 -8.84 10.26
N VAL A 120 5.78 -8.78 11.51
CA VAL A 120 4.96 -7.67 12.03
C VAL A 120 5.75 -6.35 12.04
N ILE A 121 7.03 -6.37 12.44
CA ILE A 121 7.89 -5.18 12.42
C ILE A 121 8.09 -4.68 10.98
N THR A 122 8.36 -5.58 10.03
CA THR A 122 8.47 -5.26 8.60
C THR A 122 7.18 -4.62 8.09
N SER A 123 6.05 -5.19 8.48
CA SER A 123 4.72 -4.68 8.15
C SER A 123 4.50 -3.26 8.65
N ILE A 124 4.86 -2.98 9.91
CA ILE A 124 4.78 -1.62 10.49
C ILE A 124 5.70 -0.65 9.73
N GLY A 125 6.91 -1.08 9.36
CA GLY A 125 7.83 -0.26 8.57
C GLY A 125 7.25 0.10 7.20
N ILE A 126 6.74 -0.88 6.44
CA ILE A 126 6.14 -0.64 5.12
C ILE A 126 4.94 0.29 5.24
N TYR A 127 4.08 0.05 6.25
CA TYR A 127 2.94 0.92 6.52
C TYR A 127 3.37 2.36 6.76
N GLY A 128 4.36 2.58 7.64
CA GLY A 128 4.88 3.90 7.94
C GLY A 128 5.41 4.64 6.71
N TYR A 129 6.11 3.93 5.81
CA TYR A 129 6.63 4.52 4.57
C TYR A 129 5.50 4.96 3.63
N LEU A 130 4.56 4.05 3.32
CA LEU A 130 3.46 4.35 2.38
C LEU A 130 2.48 5.37 2.97
N SER A 131 2.19 5.30 4.27
CA SER A 131 1.30 6.26 4.92
C SER A 131 1.92 7.66 4.97
N ALA A 132 3.23 7.77 5.20
CA ALA A 132 3.93 9.06 5.20
C ALA A 132 3.93 9.70 3.79
N ALA A 133 4.15 8.89 2.75
CA ALA A 133 4.06 9.36 1.36
C ALA A 133 2.64 9.86 1.04
N TYR A 134 1.61 9.09 1.41
CA TYR A 134 0.22 9.50 1.21
C TYR A 134 -0.15 10.75 1.99
N GLN A 135 0.23 10.85 3.27
CA GLN A 135 -0.04 12.03 4.10
C GLN A 135 0.58 13.30 3.53
N LYS A 136 1.78 13.20 2.95
CA LYS A 136 2.43 14.33 2.29
C LYS A 136 1.60 14.82 1.09
N SER A 137 1.18 13.90 0.23
CA SER A 137 0.36 14.21 -0.94
C SER A 137 -1.05 14.71 -0.55
N SER A 138 -1.68 14.12 0.47
CA SER A 138 -3.00 14.54 0.93
C SER A 138 -2.97 15.92 1.58
N LEU A 139 -1.90 16.26 2.33
CA LEU A 139 -1.71 17.58 2.91
C LEU A 139 -1.53 18.66 1.84
N GLU A 140 -0.78 18.37 0.78
CA GLU A 140 -0.66 19.28 -0.38
C GLU A 140 -2.02 19.48 -1.07
N LEU A 141 -2.74 18.39 -1.35
CA LEU A 141 -4.09 18.45 -1.93
C LEU A 141 -5.05 19.27 -1.05
N ASN A 142 -5.06 19.04 0.26
CA ASN A 142 -5.93 19.77 1.20
C ASN A 142 -5.63 21.26 1.22
N LYS A 143 -4.35 21.66 1.11
CA LYS A 143 -3.98 23.09 0.99
C LYS A 143 -4.54 23.71 -0.28
N TYR A 144 -4.46 23.00 -1.42
CA TYR A 144 -5.05 23.48 -2.67
C TYR A 144 -6.57 23.57 -2.58
N MET A 145 -7.24 22.55 -2.04
CA MET A 145 -8.70 22.54 -1.87
C MET A 145 -9.16 23.68 -0.96
N GLN A 146 -8.46 23.93 0.16
CA GLN A 146 -8.75 25.04 1.05
C GLN A 146 -8.54 26.40 0.37
N THR A 147 -7.47 26.55 -0.42
CA THR A 147 -7.21 27.77 -1.18
C THR A 147 -8.28 28.00 -2.24
N LYS A 148 -8.71 26.93 -2.91
CA LYS A 148 -9.79 26.94 -3.89
C LYS A 148 -11.10 27.39 -3.25
N GLU A 149 -11.50 26.75 -2.17
CA GLU A 149 -12.71 27.07 -1.41
C GLU A 149 -12.72 28.54 -0.97
N PHE A 150 -11.60 29.04 -0.44
CA PHE A 150 -11.46 30.43 -0.03
C PHE A 150 -11.61 31.43 -1.21
N VAL A 151 -11.11 31.09 -2.40
CA VAL A 151 -11.28 31.95 -3.59
C VAL A 151 -12.72 31.88 -4.12
N GLU A 152 -13.35 30.71 -4.11
CA GLU A 152 -14.74 30.52 -4.49
C GLU A 152 -15.69 31.29 -3.56
N GLU A 153 -15.42 31.30 -2.26
CA GLU A 153 -16.16 32.10 -1.28
C GLU A 153 -16.06 33.60 -1.59
N GLN A 154 -14.85 34.12 -1.85
CA GLN A 154 -14.67 35.52 -2.24
C GLN A 154 -15.41 35.87 -3.55
N ILE A 155 -15.39 34.98 -4.54
CA ILE A 155 -16.16 35.16 -5.78
C ILE A 155 -17.65 35.20 -5.49
N SER A 156 -18.14 34.32 -4.61
CA SER A 156 -19.55 34.28 -4.18
C SER A 156 -19.95 35.60 -3.52
N THR A 157 -19.18 36.07 -2.54
CA THR A 157 -19.40 37.35 -1.83
C THR A 157 -19.42 38.53 -2.79
N LEU A 158 -18.40 38.68 -3.64
CA LEU A 158 -18.37 39.77 -4.63
C LEU A 158 -19.51 39.67 -5.66
N THR A 159 -19.96 38.45 -5.98
CA THR A 159 -21.10 38.25 -6.88
C THR A 159 -22.40 38.70 -6.20
N GLN A 160 -22.55 38.46 -4.90
CA GLN A 160 -23.67 38.95 -4.10
C GLN A 160 -23.63 40.49 -4.02
N ASP A 161 -22.48 41.09 -3.71
CA ASP A 161 -22.30 42.55 -3.66
C ASP A 161 -22.62 43.21 -5.00
N ARG A 162 -22.12 42.65 -6.10
CA ARG A 162 -22.45 43.13 -7.45
C ARG A 162 -23.96 43.06 -7.73
N THR A 163 -24.61 42.01 -7.24
CA THR A 163 -26.07 41.85 -7.40
C THR A 163 -26.82 42.88 -6.57
N TYR A 164 -26.36 43.14 -5.34
CA TYR A 164 -26.89 44.19 -4.48
C TYR A 164 -26.76 45.58 -5.14
N LEU A 165 -25.56 45.96 -5.61
CA LEU A 165 -25.32 47.23 -6.31
C LEU A 165 -26.22 47.40 -7.54
N LYS A 166 -26.46 46.33 -8.31
CA LYS A 166 -27.38 46.37 -9.46
C LYS A 166 -28.83 46.59 -9.03
N LYS A 167 -29.26 45.96 -7.94
CA LYS A 167 -30.62 46.13 -7.38
C LYS A 167 -30.81 47.55 -6.85
N GLU A 168 -29.83 48.06 -6.09
CA GLU A 168 -29.86 49.42 -5.56
C GLU A 168 -29.90 50.46 -6.70
N LEU A 169 -29.07 50.31 -7.73
CA LEU A 169 -29.13 51.15 -8.92
C LEU A 169 -30.51 51.10 -9.59
N ALA A 170 -31.10 49.90 -9.72
CA ALA A 170 -32.44 49.76 -10.30
C ALA A 170 -33.50 50.49 -9.48
N GLN A 171 -33.49 50.32 -8.15
CA GLN A 171 -34.39 51.00 -7.22
C GLN A 171 -34.24 52.52 -7.27
N VAL A 172 -33.00 53.02 -7.26
CA VAL A 172 -32.71 54.47 -7.36
C VAL A 172 -33.24 55.01 -8.69
N VAL A 173 -32.97 54.33 -9.81
CA VAL A 173 -33.45 54.75 -11.14
C VAL A 173 -34.98 54.71 -11.25
N GLU A 174 -35.63 53.74 -10.61
CA GLU A 174 -37.10 53.60 -10.58
C GLU A 174 -37.76 54.64 -9.67
N SER A 175 -37.09 55.06 -8.59
CA SER A 175 -37.60 56.09 -7.68
C SER A 175 -37.76 57.47 -8.33
N TYR A 176 -37.02 57.74 -9.42
CA TYR A 176 -37.11 59.00 -10.16
C TYR A 176 -38.26 58.96 -11.20
N PRO A 177 -39.09 60.01 -11.30
CA PRO A 177 -40.11 60.13 -12.35
C PRO A 177 -39.51 60.00 -13.75
N GLU A 178 -40.28 59.57 -14.75
CA GLU A 178 -39.78 59.29 -16.12
C GLU A 178 -39.01 60.47 -16.73
N ASN A 179 -39.45 61.70 -16.46
CA ASN A 179 -38.91 62.92 -17.07
C ASN A 179 -37.54 63.36 -16.49
N TYR A 180 -37.05 62.72 -15.42
CA TYR A 180 -35.81 63.09 -14.72
C TYR A 180 -34.57 62.37 -15.31
N ILE A 181 -34.34 62.57 -16.61
CA ILE A 181 -33.30 61.87 -17.38
C ILE A 181 -31.89 62.16 -16.83
N THR A 182 -31.60 63.41 -16.46
CA THR A 182 -30.28 63.82 -15.95
C THR A 182 -29.95 63.17 -14.60
N ALA A 183 -30.92 63.10 -13.68
CA ALA A 183 -30.74 62.45 -12.37
C ALA A 183 -30.54 60.93 -12.51
N LYS A 184 -31.32 60.28 -13.39
CA LYS A 184 -31.13 58.85 -13.73
C LYS A 184 -29.75 58.58 -14.34
N ARG A 185 -29.22 59.50 -15.16
CA ARG A 185 -27.87 59.39 -15.74
C ARG A 185 -26.79 59.51 -14.66
N GLN A 186 -26.90 60.50 -13.77
CA GLN A 186 -25.94 60.68 -12.66
C GLN A 186 -25.91 59.46 -11.73
N ALA A 187 -27.07 58.88 -11.40
CA ALA A 187 -27.13 57.63 -10.65
C ALA A 187 -26.35 56.51 -11.37
N ARG A 188 -26.54 56.34 -12.69
CA ARG A 188 -25.77 55.35 -13.46
C ARG A 188 -24.26 55.64 -13.46
N GLU A 189 -23.86 56.90 -13.58
CA GLU A 189 -22.44 57.31 -13.55
C GLU A 189 -21.77 57.03 -12.20
N GLN A 190 -22.53 57.07 -11.09
CA GLN A 190 -22.02 56.75 -9.76
C GLN A 190 -21.87 55.23 -9.52
N TYR A 191 -22.84 54.42 -9.96
CA TYR A 191 -22.86 52.97 -9.67
C TYR A 191 -22.12 52.14 -10.73
N ASN A 192 -22.12 52.53 -12.01
CA ASN A 192 -21.48 51.75 -13.08
C ASN A 192 -19.97 51.52 -12.84
N PRO A 193 -19.17 52.52 -12.41
CA PRO A 193 -17.76 52.29 -12.10
C PRO A 193 -17.55 51.28 -10.97
N GLN A 194 -18.41 51.29 -9.95
CA GLN A 194 -18.35 50.34 -8.84
C GLN A 194 -18.69 48.92 -9.31
N ILE A 195 -19.75 48.75 -10.11
CA ILE A 195 -20.14 47.46 -10.69
C ILE A 195 -19.04 46.91 -11.61
N GLN A 196 -18.38 47.79 -12.38
CA GLN A 196 -17.25 47.42 -13.23
C GLN A 196 -16.02 47.04 -12.41
N GLY A 197 -15.71 47.78 -11.34
CA GLY A 197 -14.64 47.47 -10.40
C GLY A 197 -14.80 46.09 -9.78
N VAL A 198 -15.98 45.81 -9.21
CA VAL A 198 -16.31 44.48 -8.64
C VAL A 198 -16.25 43.38 -9.71
N SER A 199 -16.75 43.64 -10.93
CA SER A 199 -16.68 42.68 -12.03
C SER A 199 -15.24 42.36 -12.44
N LYS A 200 -14.35 43.35 -12.42
CA LYS A 200 -12.92 43.17 -12.69
C LYS A 200 -12.28 42.30 -11.60
N SER A 201 -12.58 42.55 -10.32
CA SER A 201 -12.10 41.73 -9.20
C SER A 201 -12.59 40.29 -9.29
N ILE A 202 -13.87 40.05 -9.63
CA ILE A 202 -14.41 38.71 -9.86
C ILE A 202 -13.63 38.00 -10.97
N ASN A 203 -13.37 38.67 -12.09
CA ASN A 203 -12.65 38.06 -13.21
C ASN A 203 -11.19 37.73 -12.83
N GLN A 204 -10.51 38.59 -12.09
CA GLN A 204 -9.17 38.33 -11.58
C GLN A 204 -9.14 37.13 -10.62
N LEU A 205 -10.14 37.00 -9.75
CA LEU A 205 -10.25 35.85 -8.86
C LEU A 205 -10.58 34.56 -9.62
N LYS A 206 -11.42 34.62 -10.66
CA LYS A 206 -11.69 33.48 -11.53
C LYS A 206 -10.47 33.02 -12.32
N GLU A 207 -9.63 33.96 -12.77
CA GLU A 207 -8.36 33.64 -13.41
C GLU A 207 -7.40 32.96 -12.41
N ARG A 208 -7.34 33.45 -11.17
CA ARG A 208 -6.60 32.77 -10.10
C ARG A 208 -7.14 31.37 -9.83
N LEU A 209 -8.47 31.20 -9.77
CA LEU A 209 -9.11 29.91 -9.59
C LEU A 209 -8.75 28.93 -10.71
N TYR A 210 -8.79 29.40 -11.97
CA TYR A 210 -8.37 28.61 -13.12
C TYR A 210 -6.90 28.20 -13.03
N ASN A 211 -6.01 29.11 -12.63
CA ASN A 211 -4.59 28.80 -12.46
C ASN A 211 -4.35 27.79 -11.31
N ILE A 212 -5.15 27.84 -10.24
CA ILE A 212 -5.11 26.84 -9.16
C ILE A 212 -5.57 25.49 -9.69
N ASP A 213 -6.67 25.44 -10.45
CA ASP A 213 -7.19 24.20 -11.03
C ASP A 213 -6.24 23.61 -12.09
N SER A 214 -5.57 24.45 -12.90
CA SER A 214 -4.56 23.98 -13.85
C SER A 214 -3.34 23.41 -13.13
N GLN A 215 -2.88 24.07 -12.05
CA GLN A 215 -1.81 23.54 -11.22
C GLN A 215 -2.18 22.19 -10.60
N LEU A 216 -3.42 22.01 -10.13
CA LEU A 216 -3.91 20.72 -9.61
C LEU A 216 -3.86 19.60 -10.67
N LEU A 217 -4.23 19.92 -11.92
CA LEU A 217 -4.19 18.96 -13.03
C LEU A 217 -2.75 18.61 -13.44
N ASP A 218 -1.86 19.61 -13.50
CA ASP A 218 -0.47 19.43 -13.91
C ASP A 218 0.37 18.72 -12.83
N THR A 219 0.02 18.88 -11.56
CA THR A 219 0.79 18.31 -10.43
C THR A 219 0.61 16.78 -10.32
N ASN A 220 -0.16 16.11 -11.19
CA ASN A 220 -0.36 14.64 -11.17
C ASN A 220 -0.50 14.13 -9.74
N ILE A 221 -1.44 14.69 -8.96
CA ILE A 221 -1.51 14.34 -7.54
C ILE A 221 -1.71 12.82 -7.46
N ASP A 222 -0.67 12.11 -7.01
CA ASP A 222 -0.46 10.65 -7.10
C ASP A 222 -1.54 9.80 -6.40
N VAL A 223 -2.56 10.47 -5.86
CA VAL A 223 -3.72 9.89 -5.19
C VAL A 223 -4.87 9.59 -6.16
N GLY A 224 -4.82 9.99 -7.43
CA GLY A 224 -5.90 9.82 -8.41
C GLY A 224 -6.55 8.42 -8.45
N PRO A 225 -5.77 7.33 -8.62
CA PRO A 225 -6.31 5.97 -8.62
C PRO A 225 -6.95 5.56 -7.28
N ILE A 226 -6.37 5.99 -6.17
CA ILE A 226 -6.85 5.67 -4.83
C ILE A 226 -8.15 6.41 -4.54
N VAL A 227 -8.24 7.69 -4.90
CA VAL A 227 -9.45 8.51 -4.78
C VAL A 227 -10.57 7.91 -5.63
N PHE A 228 -10.24 7.39 -6.82
CA PHE A 228 -11.21 6.67 -7.65
C PHE A 228 -11.74 5.42 -6.94
N VAL A 229 -10.85 4.58 -6.40
CA VAL A 229 -11.25 3.38 -5.63
C VAL A 229 -12.12 3.76 -4.42
N ALA A 230 -11.74 4.79 -3.66
CA ALA A 230 -12.49 5.28 -2.52
C ALA A 230 -13.91 5.72 -2.91
N ARG A 231 -14.03 6.51 -4.00
CA ARG A 231 -15.32 6.95 -4.54
C ARG A 231 -16.18 5.81 -5.06
N THR A 232 -15.60 4.78 -5.68
CA THR A 232 -16.37 3.61 -6.16
C THR A 232 -16.90 2.73 -5.02
N LEU A 233 -16.23 2.75 -3.88
CA LEU A 233 -16.58 1.95 -2.70
C LEU A 233 -17.39 2.74 -1.66
N ASP A 234 -17.63 4.03 -1.88
CA ASP A 234 -18.24 4.95 -0.93
C ASP A 234 -17.55 4.93 0.44
N LEU A 235 -16.22 4.83 0.42
CA LEU A 235 -15.37 4.81 1.61
C LEU A 235 -14.55 6.09 1.70
N ASP A 236 -14.18 6.46 2.91
CA ASP A 236 -13.24 7.54 3.15
C ASP A 236 -11.90 7.24 2.46
N ILE A 237 -11.27 8.27 1.88
CA ILE A 237 -10.03 8.12 1.10
C ILE A 237 -8.91 7.61 2.02
N ASP A 238 -8.81 8.14 3.24
CA ASP A 238 -7.77 7.75 4.20
C ASP A 238 -7.99 6.30 4.64
N TYR A 239 -9.25 5.89 4.85
CA TYR A 239 -9.58 4.50 5.16
C TYR A 239 -9.22 3.55 4.00
N THR A 240 -9.54 3.94 2.76
CA THR A 240 -9.26 3.16 1.56
C THR A 240 -7.76 2.94 1.36
N VAL A 241 -6.95 3.99 1.58
CA VAL A 241 -5.49 3.91 1.53
C VAL A 241 -4.95 2.95 2.57
N ASN A 242 -5.38 3.10 3.82
CA ASN A 242 -4.91 2.26 4.91
C ASN A 242 -5.26 0.79 4.66
N LEU A 243 -6.45 0.52 4.13
CA LEU A 243 -6.89 -0.81 3.73
C LEU A 243 -6.03 -1.39 2.59
N LEU A 244 -5.74 -0.58 1.55
CA LEU A 244 -4.91 -1.00 0.43
C LEU A 244 -3.49 -1.34 0.86
N ILE A 245 -2.88 -0.47 1.69
CA ILE A 245 -1.56 -0.69 2.27
C ILE A 245 -1.55 -2.00 3.09
N LEU A 246 -2.58 -2.21 3.93
CA LEU A 246 -2.70 -3.42 4.74
C LEU A 246 -2.79 -4.69 3.88
N ILE A 247 -3.59 -4.67 2.81
CA ILE A 247 -3.71 -5.79 1.87
C ILE A 247 -2.35 -6.11 1.22
N LEU A 248 -1.62 -5.10 0.76
CA LEU A 248 -0.31 -5.28 0.14
C LEU A 248 0.69 -5.91 1.12
N ILE A 249 0.73 -5.41 2.36
CA ILE A 249 1.64 -5.90 3.41
C ILE A 249 1.32 -7.36 3.80
N CYS A 250 0.05 -7.69 4.00
CA CYS A 250 -0.38 -9.03 4.36
C CYS A 250 -0.01 -10.09 3.31
N VAL A 251 0.13 -9.69 2.05
CA VAL A 251 0.51 -10.60 0.96
C VAL A 251 2.02 -10.67 0.80
N PHE A 252 2.70 -9.52 0.68
CA PHE A 252 4.11 -9.50 0.27
C PHE A 252 5.07 -10.11 1.29
N ASP A 253 4.90 -9.80 2.58
CA ASP A 253 5.90 -10.20 3.58
C ASP A 253 5.83 -11.70 3.92
N PRO A 254 4.65 -12.31 4.17
CA PRO A 254 4.55 -13.77 4.31
C PRO A 254 4.99 -14.51 3.04
N LEU A 255 4.72 -13.96 1.85
CA LEU A 255 5.13 -14.56 0.59
C LEU A 255 6.65 -14.65 0.47
N ALA A 256 7.39 -13.60 0.84
CA ALA A 256 8.85 -13.61 0.81
C ALA A 256 9.45 -14.71 1.70
N VAL A 257 8.91 -14.85 2.91
CA VAL A 257 9.31 -15.90 3.87
C VAL A 257 8.94 -17.30 3.37
N MET A 258 7.76 -17.46 2.78
CA MET A 258 7.35 -18.76 2.22
C MET A 258 8.21 -19.16 1.02
N LEU A 259 8.59 -18.22 0.16
CA LEU A 259 9.47 -18.50 -0.96
C LEU A 259 10.88 -18.89 -0.52
N ILE A 260 11.44 -18.28 0.54
CA ILE A 260 12.76 -18.68 1.04
C ILE A 260 12.71 -20.09 1.65
N ILE A 261 11.64 -20.43 2.37
CA ILE A 261 11.42 -21.78 2.89
C ILE A 261 11.27 -22.79 1.72
N GLY A 262 10.50 -22.42 0.70
CA GLY A 262 10.32 -23.23 -0.52
C GLY A 262 11.63 -23.46 -1.26
N TYR A 263 12.48 -22.43 -1.39
CA TYR A 263 13.82 -22.56 -1.93
C TYR A 263 14.69 -23.54 -1.11
N THR A 264 14.69 -23.40 0.22
CA THR A 264 15.44 -24.30 1.11
C THR A 264 14.98 -25.76 0.94
N LYS A 265 13.67 -25.99 0.84
CA LYS A 265 13.11 -27.32 0.56
C LYS A 265 13.60 -27.89 -0.77
N LEU A 266 13.50 -27.11 -1.85
CA LEU A 266 13.92 -27.54 -3.18
C LEU A 266 15.42 -27.88 -3.25
N MET A 267 16.25 -27.13 -2.51
CA MET A 267 17.69 -27.40 -2.42
C MET A 267 17.99 -28.68 -1.64
N MET A 268 17.27 -28.95 -0.54
CA MET A 268 17.45 -30.20 0.22
C MET A 268 17.07 -31.43 -0.62
N GLU A 269 15.91 -31.40 -1.29
CA GLU A 269 15.47 -32.48 -2.18
C GLU A 269 16.44 -32.73 -3.34
N LYS A 270 17.06 -31.66 -3.87
CA LYS A 270 18.09 -31.78 -4.92
C LYS A 270 19.35 -32.49 -4.38
N ASN A 271 19.84 -32.09 -3.21
CA ASN A 271 21.05 -32.66 -2.62
C ASN A 271 20.87 -34.15 -2.27
N GLU A 272 19.73 -34.52 -1.67
CA GLU A 272 19.40 -35.93 -1.37
C GLU A 272 19.39 -36.80 -2.63
N GLN A 273 18.92 -36.25 -3.76
CA GLN A 273 18.93 -36.97 -5.05
C GLN A 273 20.33 -37.11 -5.66
N GLU A 274 21.21 -36.13 -5.46
CA GLU A 274 22.60 -36.20 -5.92
C GLU A 274 23.42 -37.20 -5.08
N GLU A 275 23.11 -37.33 -3.79
CA GLU A 275 23.71 -38.35 -2.91
C GLU A 275 23.27 -39.76 -3.33
N ASN A 276 21.96 -40.00 -3.49
CA ASN A 276 21.45 -41.32 -3.90
C ASN A 276 22.02 -41.77 -5.27
N LYS A 277 22.21 -40.84 -6.22
CA LYS A 277 22.82 -41.16 -7.51
C LYS A 277 24.29 -41.58 -7.42
N LYS A 278 25.04 -41.05 -6.46
CA LYS A 278 26.45 -41.41 -6.24
C LYS A 278 26.60 -42.73 -5.50
N GLU A 279 25.58 -43.15 -4.75
CA GLU A 279 25.56 -44.46 -4.10
C GLU A 279 25.14 -45.59 -5.06
N ASP A 280 24.40 -45.26 -6.13
CA ASP A 280 23.96 -46.19 -7.18
C ASP A 280 24.98 -46.37 -8.33
N GLU A 281 26.05 -45.54 -8.39
CA GLU A 281 27.17 -45.60 -9.37
C GLU A 281 28.41 -46.31 -8.79
#